data_AF-A0A7X3KBR0-F1
#
_entry.id   AF-A0A7X3KBR0-F1
#
_cell.length_a   1.000
_cell.length_b   1.000
_cell.length_c   1.000
_cell.angle_alpha   90.00
_cell.angle_beta   90.00
_cell.angle_gamma   90.00
#
_symmetry.space_group_name_H-M   'P 1'
#
loop_
_entity.id
_entity.type
_entity.pdbx_description
1 polymer ?
#
loop_
_entity_poly.entity_id
_entity_poly.type
_entity_poly.pdbx_seq_one_letter_code
_entity_poly.pdbx_strand_id
1 'polypeptide(L)'
;MNNLFIPGSETAFIASALEALHDSTRIQGEVLDTPNDDTVAAVLLTINGRKLRYDCEIKKKVDRYALPLNLLNRLGNAQRALLVSSPLSPDMATRCRDIGLQFIDTAGNAYINDGAGIYIYVTGRRGDAEIQFPANNTMTPGALRMMFAALAEPTLLNAPYRDISMHARIAIGAISKAFDTLESRELIGSTADGKRMIRTPELFLNEWASGYAGRLKPKLRKYRFAIDNLDEFLNWSPGFRLSAWGGEPAAMILTGHLKPQECTVYIDMDDPHALKDIVKSFRLRADPRGRIEIVEMFWNPDHFADSFPTVPLHLIYADLMASHDSRNIAVARQLVPGIIQHVHDTTR
;
A
#
# COMPACT_ATOMS: atom_id res chain seq x y z
N MET A 1 -36.26 39.40 -6.19
CA MET A 1 -34.87 39.25 -6.65
C MET A 1 -34.27 38.12 -5.85
N ASN A 2 -34.17 36.95 -6.48
CA ASN A 2 -33.65 35.73 -5.85
C ASN A 2 -32.13 35.85 -5.76
N ASN A 3 -31.60 35.93 -4.54
CA ASN A 3 -30.19 35.70 -4.29
C ASN A 3 -29.93 34.21 -4.47
N LEU A 4 -29.41 33.82 -5.64
CA LEU A 4 -28.71 32.55 -5.81
C LEU A 4 -27.53 32.56 -4.84
N PHE A 5 -27.64 31.78 -3.77
CA PHE A 5 -26.47 31.31 -3.04
C PHE A 5 -25.62 30.50 -4.03
N ILE A 6 -24.44 31.00 -4.37
CA ILE A 6 -23.42 30.22 -5.07
C ILE A 6 -22.75 29.38 -3.97
N PRO A 7 -22.98 28.06 -3.88
CA PRO A 7 -22.33 27.25 -2.87
C PRO A 7 -20.81 27.30 -3.12
N GLY A 8 -20.01 27.29 -2.05
CA GLY A 8 -18.57 27.09 -2.19
C GLY A 8 -18.27 25.85 -3.04
N SER A 9 -17.12 25.83 -3.72
CA SER A 9 -16.73 24.76 -4.66
C SER A 9 -16.66 23.34 -4.05
N GLU A 10 -16.74 23.25 -2.72
CA GLU A 10 -16.74 22.05 -1.89
C GLU A 10 -18.16 21.55 -1.59
N THR A 11 -19.10 22.45 -1.25
CA THR A 11 -20.51 22.11 -1.01
C THR A 11 -21.16 21.54 -2.27
N ALA A 12 -20.87 22.14 -3.44
CA ALA A 12 -21.33 21.62 -4.72
C ALA A 12 -20.76 20.24 -5.05
N PHE A 13 -19.52 19.96 -4.62
CA PHE A 13 -18.88 18.67 -4.83
C PHE A 13 -19.48 17.57 -3.95
N ILE A 14 -19.77 17.88 -2.69
CA ILE A 14 -20.48 16.96 -1.79
C ILE A 14 -21.87 16.66 -2.34
N ALA A 15 -22.62 17.68 -2.78
CA ALA A 15 -23.95 17.50 -3.34
C ALA A 15 -23.93 16.53 -4.54
N SER A 16 -22.95 16.65 -5.43
CA SER A 16 -22.78 15.73 -6.56
C SER A 16 -22.50 14.28 -6.13
N ALA A 17 -21.69 14.05 -5.09
CA ALA A 17 -21.45 12.71 -4.55
C ALA A 17 -22.69 12.13 -3.86
N LEU A 18 -23.49 12.96 -3.17
CA LEU A 18 -24.75 12.55 -2.54
C LEU A 18 -25.83 12.18 -3.57
N GLU A 19 -25.90 12.92 -4.68
CA GLU A 19 -26.78 12.59 -5.80
C GLU A 19 -26.40 11.24 -6.44
N ALA A 20 -25.10 11.04 -6.72
CA ALA A 20 -24.61 9.78 -7.26
C ALA A 20 -24.83 8.58 -6.30
N LEU A 21 -24.72 8.81 -4.99
CA LEU A 21 -25.08 7.82 -3.97
C LEU A 21 -26.58 7.49 -4.02
N HIS A 22 -27.43 8.52 -4.13
CA HIS A 22 -28.88 8.33 -4.21
C HIS A 22 -29.26 7.49 -5.44
N ASP A 23 -28.67 7.78 -6.58
CA ASP A 23 -28.93 7.02 -7.81
C ASP A 23 -28.46 5.57 -7.71
N SER A 24 -27.35 5.32 -7.02
CA SER A 24 -26.77 3.98 -6.91
C SER A 24 -27.39 3.12 -5.81
N THR A 25 -27.92 3.72 -4.74
CA THR A 25 -28.37 3.01 -3.52
C THR A 25 -29.75 3.41 -3.00
N ARG A 26 -30.36 4.47 -3.53
CA ARG A 26 -31.58 5.14 -3.01
C ARG A 26 -31.44 5.77 -1.63
N ILE A 27 -30.23 5.86 -1.10
CA ILE A 27 -29.95 6.55 0.18
C ILE A 27 -30.14 8.05 -0.03
N GLN A 28 -30.79 8.71 0.93
CA GLN A 28 -30.92 10.17 0.93
C GLN A 28 -29.81 10.77 1.78
N GLY A 29 -29.16 11.82 1.28
CA GLY A 29 -28.14 12.57 2.02
C GLY A 29 -28.40 14.06 1.98
N GLU A 30 -28.16 14.74 3.10
CA GLU A 30 -28.24 16.19 3.22
C GLU A 30 -26.93 16.76 3.79
N VAL A 31 -26.48 17.89 3.24
CA VAL A 31 -25.36 18.65 3.80
C VAL A 31 -25.86 19.42 5.02
N LEU A 32 -25.15 19.33 6.13
CA LEU A 32 -25.50 20.04 7.36
C LEU A 32 -24.78 21.39 7.37
N ASP A 33 -25.53 22.49 7.56
CA ASP A 33 -24.95 23.80 7.83
C ASP A 33 -24.23 23.76 9.19
N THR A 34 -22.93 24.09 9.21
CA THR A 34 -22.17 24.20 10.45
C THR A 34 -22.35 25.61 11.03
N PRO A 35 -22.93 25.76 12.24
CA PRO A 35 -22.93 27.03 12.94
C PRO A 35 -21.56 27.23 13.60
N ASN A 36 -20.82 28.25 13.16
CA ASN A 36 -19.46 28.65 13.56
C ASN A 36 -18.31 27.76 13.08
N ASP A 37 -17.31 28.41 12.46
CA ASP A 37 -15.84 28.18 12.35
C ASP A 37 -15.21 26.76 12.37
N ASP A 38 -15.99 25.69 12.45
CA ASP A 38 -15.51 24.32 12.26
C ASP A 38 -15.35 24.07 10.76
N THR A 39 -14.08 23.98 10.35
CA THR A 39 -13.59 23.78 8.98
C THR A 39 -13.91 22.39 8.39
N VAL A 40 -14.81 21.62 9.00
CA VAL A 40 -15.15 20.26 8.59
C VAL A 40 -16.62 20.21 8.14
N ALA A 41 -16.83 20.03 6.84
CA ALA A 41 -18.16 19.82 6.29
C ALA A 41 -18.77 18.54 6.87
N ALA A 42 -20.08 18.52 7.16
CA ALA A 42 -20.76 17.34 7.68
C ALA A 42 -21.99 17.00 6.83
N VAL A 43 -22.34 15.71 6.77
CA VAL A 43 -23.54 15.22 6.08
C VAL A 43 -24.37 14.34 6.98
N LEU A 44 -25.67 14.28 6.71
CA LEU A 44 -26.59 13.33 7.31
C LEU A 44 -27.12 12.38 6.24
N LEU A 45 -26.88 11.08 6.42
CA LEU A 45 -27.41 10.03 5.56
C LEU A 45 -28.62 9.37 6.22
N THR A 46 -29.73 9.27 5.49
CA THR A 46 -30.92 8.55 5.93
C THR A 46 -30.95 7.16 5.26
N ILE A 47 -30.73 6.13 6.07
CA ILE A 47 -30.63 4.73 5.63
C ILE A 47 -31.64 3.91 6.45
N ASN A 48 -32.63 3.30 5.77
CA ASN A 48 -33.70 2.52 6.43
C ASN A 48 -34.40 3.28 7.58
N GLY A 49 -34.62 4.58 7.41
CA GLY A 49 -35.24 5.44 8.44
C GLY A 49 -34.30 5.87 9.58
N ARG A 50 -33.06 5.38 9.62
CA ARG A 50 -32.03 5.82 10.57
C ARG A 50 -31.24 6.98 9.98
N LYS A 51 -31.00 8.01 10.79
CA LYS A 51 -30.19 9.18 10.42
C LYS A 51 -28.76 9.00 10.97
N LEU A 52 -27.77 8.93 10.09
CA LEU A 52 -26.36 8.77 10.42
C LEU A 52 -25.59 10.03 10.03
N ARG A 53 -24.93 10.65 11.01
CA ARG A 53 -24.11 11.84 10.80
C ARG A 53 -22.67 11.44 10.51
N TYR A 54 -22.09 12.05 9.49
CA TYR A 54 -20.71 11.91 9.10
C TYR A 54 -20.00 13.25 9.04
N ASP A 55 -18.76 13.27 9.48
CA ASP A 55 -17.83 14.37 9.26
C ASP A 55 -17.04 14.07 7.97
N CYS A 56 -17.12 14.98 7.01
CA CYS A 56 -16.63 14.79 5.66
C CYS A 56 -15.20 15.32 5.49
N GLU A 57 -14.35 14.49 4.89
CA GLU A 57 -13.11 14.96 4.28
C GLU A 57 -13.26 14.92 2.77
N ILE A 58 -13.13 16.09 2.15
CA ILE A 58 -13.24 16.23 0.70
C ILE A 58 -11.86 16.04 0.07
N LYS A 59 -11.75 15.08 -0.84
CA LYS A 59 -10.57 14.87 -1.67
C LYS A 59 -10.98 14.63 -3.11
N LYS A 60 -10.94 15.69 -3.92
CA LYS A 60 -11.20 15.61 -5.37
C LYS A 60 -10.26 14.63 -6.09
N LYS A 61 -9.10 14.32 -5.50
CA LYS A 61 -8.14 13.32 -6.00
C LYS A 61 -7.73 12.37 -4.88
N VAL A 62 -7.93 11.07 -5.10
CA VAL A 62 -7.51 10.00 -4.19
C VAL A 62 -6.70 8.99 -5.01
N ASP A 63 -5.46 9.37 -5.34
CA ASP A 63 -4.49 8.53 -6.05
C ASP A 63 -3.34 8.05 -5.16
N ARG A 64 -3.35 8.44 -3.88
CA ARG A 64 -2.33 8.09 -2.87
C ARG A 64 -2.88 7.00 -1.95
N TYR A 65 -2.23 5.85 -1.97
CA TYR A 65 -2.58 4.63 -1.23
C TYR A 65 -2.57 4.86 0.29
N ALA A 66 -1.74 5.76 0.82
CA ALA A 66 -1.71 6.05 2.27
C ALA A 66 -2.74 7.09 2.74
N LEU A 67 -3.38 7.83 1.83
CA LEU A 67 -4.34 8.89 2.19
C LEU A 67 -5.50 8.35 3.05
N PRO A 68 -6.11 7.19 2.73
CA PRO A 68 -7.16 6.62 3.57
C PRO A 68 -6.72 6.36 5.03
N LEU A 69 -5.50 5.86 5.24
CA LEU A 69 -4.98 5.55 6.57
C LEU A 69 -4.62 6.83 7.35
N ASN A 70 -4.02 7.82 6.69
CA ASN A 70 -3.72 9.12 7.28
C ASN A 70 -4.99 9.88 7.68
N LEU A 71 -6.06 9.72 6.89
CA LEU A 71 -7.35 10.32 7.21
C LEU A 71 -7.96 9.69 8.48
N LEU A 72 -7.93 8.37 8.56
CA LEU A 72 -8.45 7.62 9.70
C LEU A 72 -7.71 7.95 11.00
N ASN A 73 -6.38 8.09 10.94
CA ASN A 73 -5.55 8.48 12.09
C ASN A 73 -5.83 9.91 12.60
N ARG A 74 -6.22 10.84 11.72
CA ARG A 74 -6.56 12.23 12.11
C ARG A 74 -7.95 12.35 12.73
N LEU A 75 -8.92 11.58 12.23
CA LEU A 75 -10.33 11.73 12.61
C LEU A 75 -10.69 11.01 13.92
N GLY A 76 -9.85 10.11 14.44
CA GLY A 76 -10.01 9.45 15.74
C GLY A 76 -11.21 8.49 15.87
N ASN A 77 -12.23 8.61 15.02
CA ASN A 77 -13.40 7.75 14.96
C ASN A 77 -13.78 7.39 13.51
N ALA A 78 -13.29 6.24 13.04
CA ALA A 78 -13.54 5.72 11.70
C ALA A 78 -15.04 5.54 11.37
N GLN A 79 -15.90 5.37 12.37
CA GLN A 79 -17.33 5.16 12.16
C GLN A 79 -18.09 6.45 11.80
N ARG A 80 -17.51 7.62 12.05
CA ARG A 80 -18.09 8.93 11.70
C ARG A 80 -17.34 9.67 10.60
N ALA A 81 -16.18 9.15 10.20
CA ALA A 81 -15.40 9.68 9.09
C ALA A 81 -15.99 9.27 7.74
N LEU A 82 -16.22 10.24 6.84
CA LEU A 82 -16.63 9.97 5.47
C LEU A 82 -15.72 10.66 4.46
N LEU A 83 -15.04 9.87 3.63
CA LEU A 83 -14.29 10.38 2.49
C LEU A 83 -15.25 10.70 1.33
N VAL A 84 -15.22 11.94 0.85
CA VAL A 84 -15.96 12.37 -0.35
C VAL A 84 -14.97 12.63 -1.48
N SER A 85 -15.05 11.89 -2.57
CA SER A 85 -14.05 11.95 -3.65
C SER A 85 -14.62 11.89 -5.06
N SER A 86 -13.73 12.11 -6.05
CA SER A 86 -13.97 11.67 -7.43
C SER A 86 -13.95 10.14 -7.50
N PRO A 87 -14.35 9.51 -8.63
CA PRO A 87 -14.53 8.07 -8.70
C PRO A 87 -13.29 7.29 -8.25
N LEU A 88 -13.46 6.41 -7.25
CA LEU A 88 -12.38 5.57 -6.75
C LEU A 88 -12.15 4.38 -7.68
N SER A 89 -10.88 3.99 -7.82
CA SER A 89 -10.57 2.70 -8.45
C SER A 89 -11.07 1.54 -7.59
N PRO A 90 -11.37 0.37 -8.18
CA PRO A 90 -11.75 -0.82 -7.42
C PRO A 90 -10.76 -1.19 -6.31
N ASP A 91 -9.46 -1.03 -6.57
CA ASP A 91 -8.40 -1.29 -5.60
C ASP A 91 -8.46 -0.31 -4.42
N MET A 92 -8.70 0.98 -4.67
CA MET A 92 -8.80 2.00 -3.62
C MET A 92 -10.08 1.83 -2.79
N ALA A 93 -11.20 1.51 -3.44
CA ALA A 93 -12.46 1.21 -2.78
C ALA A 93 -12.34 -0.02 -1.86
N THR A 94 -11.66 -1.08 -2.34
CA THR A 94 -11.35 -2.28 -1.55
C THR A 94 -10.52 -1.91 -0.32
N ARG A 95 -9.48 -1.09 -0.50
CA ARG A 95 -8.64 -0.66 0.62
C ARG A 95 -9.40 0.15 1.65
N CYS A 96 -10.20 1.14 1.24
CA CYS A 96 -10.99 1.95 2.16
C CYS A 96 -11.91 1.04 3.01
N ARG A 97 -12.54 0.05 2.39
CA ARG A 97 -13.32 -0.97 3.08
C ARG A 97 -12.49 -1.77 4.09
N ASP A 98 -11.35 -2.30 3.66
CA ASP A 98 -10.51 -3.17 4.48
C ASP A 98 -9.95 -2.45 5.73
N ILE A 99 -9.73 -1.14 5.66
CA ILE A 99 -9.31 -0.33 6.81
C ILE A 99 -10.47 0.30 7.58
N GLY A 100 -11.72 0.07 7.16
CA GLY A 100 -12.91 0.64 7.81
C GLY A 100 -13.15 2.12 7.54
N LEU A 101 -12.50 2.73 6.54
CA LEU A 101 -12.76 4.11 6.13
C LEU A 101 -13.97 4.14 5.19
N GLN A 102 -15.05 4.77 5.66
CA GLN A 102 -16.26 4.95 4.86
C GLN A 102 -16.03 5.99 3.76
N PHE A 103 -16.62 5.78 2.59
CA PHE A 103 -16.48 6.70 1.46
C PHE A 103 -17.74 6.75 0.59
N ILE A 104 -17.89 7.88 -0.11
CA ILE A 104 -18.80 8.07 -1.25
C ILE A 104 -18.04 8.79 -2.36
N ASP A 105 -18.32 8.45 -3.61
CA ASP A 105 -17.74 9.15 -4.75
C ASP A 105 -18.78 9.67 -5.75
N THR A 106 -18.35 10.55 -6.65
CA THR A 106 -19.21 11.16 -7.67
C THR A 106 -19.63 10.22 -8.81
N ALA A 107 -19.18 8.96 -8.83
CA ALA A 107 -19.72 7.91 -9.72
C ALA A 107 -20.72 7.00 -9.00
N GLY A 108 -20.98 7.23 -7.71
CA GLY A 108 -21.90 6.43 -6.91
C GLY A 108 -21.29 5.13 -6.38
N ASN A 109 -19.96 4.99 -6.38
CA ASN A 109 -19.32 3.96 -5.55
C ASN A 109 -19.35 4.43 -4.08
N ALA A 110 -19.57 3.48 -3.18
CA ALA A 110 -19.71 3.78 -1.77
C ALA A 110 -19.30 2.60 -0.88
N TYR A 111 -18.79 2.92 0.31
CA TYR A 111 -18.69 2.00 1.43
C TYR A 111 -19.21 2.68 2.69
N ILE A 112 -20.26 2.12 3.29
CA ILE A 112 -20.87 2.59 4.54
C ILE A 112 -21.04 1.39 5.46
N ASN A 113 -20.54 1.50 6.68
CA ASN A 113 -20.67 0.47 7.69
C ASN A 113 -20.71 1.11 9.08
N ASP A 114 -21.86 1.04 9.75
CA ASP A 114 -22.06 1.63 11.07
C ASP A 114 -21.75 0.66 12.22
N GLY A 115 -21.39 -0.59 11.92
CA GLY A 115 -21.18 -1.64 12.92
C GLY A 115 -22.42 -2.05 13.71
N ALA A 116 -23.60 -1.52 13.36
CA ALA A 116 -24.87 -1.71 14.05
C ALA A 116 -25.99 -2.11 13.07
N GLY A 117 -25.63 -2.89 12.04
CA GLY A 117 -26.57 -3.50 11.09
C GLY A 117 -26.70 -2.81 9.74
N ILE A 118 -26.00 -1.70 9.49
CA ILE A 118 -25.92 -1.08 8.16
C ILE A 118 -24.60 -1.49 7.50
N TYR A 119 -24.70 -2.13 6.33
CA TYR A 119 -23.55 -2.44 5.48
C TYR A 119 -23.92 -2.20 4.02
N ILE A 120 -23.23 -1.25 3.39
CA ILE A 120 -23.39 -0.90 1.97
C ILE A 120 -22.00 -0.91 1.34
N TYR A 121 -21.86 -1.65 0.25
CA TYR A 121 -20.63 -1.67 -0.54
C TYR A 121 -20.97 -1.75 -2.02
N VAL A 122 -20.70 -0.67 -2.75
CA VAL A 122 -20.99 -0.51 -4.18
C VAL A 122 -19.70 -0.07 -4.86
N THR A 123 -19.23 -0.83 -5.84
CA THR A 123 -18.00 -0.53 -6.58
C THR A 123 -18.14 -0.84 -8.08
N GLY A 124 -17.19 -0.35 -8.88
CA GLY A 124 -17.11 -0.65 -10.31
C GLY A 124 -17.90 0.30 -11.21
N ARG A 125 -18.55 1.32 -10.67
CA ARG A 125 -19.19 2.39 -11.45
C ARG A 125 -18.14 3.36 -11.97
N ARG A 126 -18.23 3.70 -13.26
CA ARG A 126 -17.39 4.67 -13.96
C ARG A 126 -18.27 5.87 -14.27
N GLY A 127 -17.92 7.06 -13.78
CA GLY A 127 -18.69 8.28 -14.04
C GLY A 127 -18.56 8.76 -15.50
N ASP A 128 -19.47 9.63 -15.93
CA ASP A 128 -19.54 10.18 -17.30
C ASP A 128 -18.43 11.19 -17.63
N ALA A 129 -17.66 11.63 -16.64
CA ALA A 129 -16.43 12.38 -16.87
C ALA A 129 -15.26 11.40 -16.93
N GLU A 130 -14.81 11.08 -18.14
CA GLU A 130 -13.43 10.70 -18.37
C GLU A 130 -12.53 11.83 -17.85
N ILE A 131 -12.21 11.80 -16.56
CA ILE A 131 -10.91 12.31 -16.11
C ILE A 131 -9.93 11.30 -16.68
N GLN A 132 -9.47 11.55 -17.90
CA GLN A 132 -8.35 10.86 -18.50
C GLN A 132 -7.16 11.07 -17.55
N PHE A 133 -6.93 10.10 -16.67
CA PHE A 133 -5.71 10.07 -15.89
C PHE A 133 -4.57 9.97 -16.89
N PRO A 134 -3.59 10.88 -16.89
CA PRO A 134 -2.42 10.67 -17.72
C PRO A 134 -1.87 9.30 -17.35
N ALA A 135 -1.71 8.43 -18.36
CA ALA A 135 -1.26 7.05 -18.23
C ALA A 135 0.11 6.90 -17.52
N ASN A 136 0.73 8.02 -17.15
CA ASN A 136 2.05 8.15 -16.56
C ASN A 136 2.07 8.12 -15.01
N ASN A 137 0.92 8.11 -14.31
CA ASN A 137 0.92 8.21 -12.83
C ASN A 137 0.81 6.87 -12.07
N THR A 138 0.78 5.74 -12.79
CA THR A 138 0.70 4.41 -12.18
C THR A 138 2.09 3.93 -11.79
N MET A 139 2.27 3.53 -10.53
CA MET A 139 3.53 2.98 -10.04
C MET A 139 3.91 1.72 -10.84
N THR A 140 5.03 1.80 -11.58
CA THR A 140 5.53 0.71 -12.41
C THR A 140 6.37 -0.27 -11.57
N PRO A 141 6.54 -1.54 -12.00
CA PRO A 141 7.47 -2.46 -11.33
C PRO A 141 8.89 -1.91 -11.22
N GLY A 142 9.36 -1.16 -12.23
CA GLY A 142 10.67 -0.51 -12.20
C GLY A 142 10.78 0.56 -11.12
N ALA A 143 9.75 1.41 -10.99
CA ALA A 143 9.69 2.39 -9.91
C ALA A 143 9.62 1.73 -8.52
N LEU A 144 8.88 0.63 -8.37
CA LEU A 144 8.83 -0.13 -7.12
C LEU A 144 10.18 -0.74 -6.73
N ARG A 145 10.93 -1.29 -7.69
CA ARG A 145 12.30 -1.78 -7.44
C ARG A 145 13.24 -0.65 -7.05
N MET A 146 13.10 0.53 -7.66
CA MET A 146 13.88 1.72 -7.28
C MET A 146 13.51 2.21 -5.87
N MET A 147 12.23 2.19 -5.50
CA MET A 147 11.79 2.50 -4.13
C MET A 147 12.36 1.52 -3.10
N PHE A 148 12.33 0.23 -3.41
CA PHE A 148 12.93 -0.80 -2.57
C PHE A 148 14.41 -0.52 -2.32
N ALA A 149 15.19 -0.23 -3.36
CA ALA A 149 16.61 0.14 -3.21
C ALA A 149 16.81 1.44 -2.42
N ALA A 150 15.99 2.47 -2.67
CA ALA A 150 16.08 3.75 -1.97
C ALA A 150 15.69 3.69 -0.48
N LEU A 151 14.86 2.73 -0.07
CA LEU A 151 14.57 2.50 1.36
C LEU A 151 15.73 1.85 2.11
N ALA A 152 16.61 1.15 1.39
CA ALA A 152 17.85 0.62 1.94
C ALA A 152 18.96 1.67 1.92
N GLU A 153 19.05 2.44 0.83
CA GLU A 153 20.09 3.43 0.63
C GLU A 153 19.47 4.71 0.00
N PRO A 154 18.97 5.66 0.82
CA PRO A 154 18.32 6.88 0.32
C PRO A 154 19.21 7.75 -0.59
N THR A 155 20.53 7.72 -0.38
CA THR A 155 21.52 8.45 -1.19
C THR A 155 21.54 7.98 -2.66
N LEU A 156 21.06 6.75 -2.93
CA LEU A 156 20.94 6.19 -4.27
C LEU A 156 20.08 7.06 -5.20
N LEU A 157 19.14 7.85 -4.67
CA LEU A 157 18.33 8.79 -5.46
C LEU A 157 19.17 9.87 -6.18
N ASN A 158 20.42 10.08 -5.74
CA ASN A 158 21.38 11.02 -6.33
C ASN A 158 22.54 10.33 -7.04
N ALA A 159 22.56 9.00 -7.09
CA ALA A 159 23.61 8.25 -7.74
C ALA A 159 23.51 8.35 -9.28
N PRO A 160 24.62 8.09 -10.01
CA PRO A 160 24.57 7.90 -11.45
C PRO A 160 23.53 6.84 -11.85
N TYR A 161 22.87 7.04 -13.01
CA TYR A 161 21.82 6.13 -13.49
C TYR A 161 22.31 4.68 -13.64
N ARG A 162 23.60 4.48 -13.94
CA ARG A 162 24.18 3.14 -14.01
C ARG A 162 24.15 2.44 -12.65
N ASP A 163 24.45 3.17 -11.57
CA ASP A 163 24.49 2.62 -10.21
C ASP A 163 23.07 2.32 -9.73
N ILE A 164 22.13 3.24 -9.98
CA ILE A 164 20.69 3.00 -9.73
C ILE A 164 20.21 1.76 -10.48
N SER A 165 20.58 1.60 -11.76
CA SER A 165 20.22 0.44 -12.58
C SER A 165 20.71 -0.87 -11.96
N MET A 166 21.95 -0.90 -11.47
CA MET A 166 22.56 -2.08 -10.83
C MET A 166 21.90 -2.40 -9.48
N HIS A 167 21.75 -1.40 -8.60
CA HIS A 167 21.17 -1.59 -7.26
C HIS A 167 19.70 -2.01 -7.34
N ALA A 168 18.91 -1.35 -8.18
CA ALA A 168 17.47 -1.63 -8.32
C ALA A 168 17.17 -2.77 -9.31
N ARG A 169 18.17 -3.32 -10.03
CA ARG A 169 17.99 -4.30 -11.12
C ARG A 169 16.89 -3.87 -12.11
N ILE A 170 17.02 -2.66 -12.64
CA ILE A 170 16.12 -2.09 -13.67
C ILE A 170 16.91 -1.61 -14.88
N ALA A 171 16.28 -1.58 -16.05
CA ALA A 171 16.92 -1.02 -17.24
C ALA A 171 17.20 0.47 -17.05
N ILE A 172 18.38 0.95 -17.49
CA ILE A 172 18.78 2.36 -17.38
C ILE A 172 17.72 3.31 -17.95
N GLY A 173 17.13 2.97 -19.11
CA GLY A 173 16.09 3.79 -19.74
C GLY A 173 14.78 3.91 -18.95
N ALA A 174 14.56 3.05 -17.94
CA ALA A 174 13.38 3.11 -17.08
C ALA A 174 13.53 4.10 -15.91
N ILE A 175 14.75 4.58 -15.63
CA ILE A 175 15.06 5.39 -14.45
C ILE A 175 14.41 6.77 -14.52
N SER A 176 14.50 7.49 -15.65
CA SER A 176 13.85 8.80 -15.77
C SER A 176 12.34 8.71 -15.52
N LYS A 177 11.67 7.73 -16.13
CA LYS A 177 10.23 7.51 -15.91
C LYS A 177 9.92 7.15 -14.46
N ALA A 178 10.80 6.42 -13.78
CA ALA A 178 10.65 6.12 -12.37
C ALA A 178 10.74 7.39 -11.53
N PHE A 179 11.73 8.26 -11.76
CA PHE A 179 11.82 9.57 -11.10
C PHE A 179 10.58 10.42 -11.36
N ASP A 180 10.14 10.56 -12.62
CA ASP A 180 8.92 11.32 -12.97
C ASP A 180 7.70 10.80 -12.18
N THR A 181 7.58 9.49 -12.02
CA THR A 181 6.49 8.85 -11.27
C THR A 181 6.59 9.16 -9.76
N LEU A 182 7.79 9.14 -9.18
CA LEU A 182 7.98 9.43 -7.76
C LEU A 182 7.80 10.93 -7.44
N GLU A 183 8.24 11.81 -8.33
CA GLU A 183 8.09 13.27 -8.20
C GLU A 183 6.62 13.69 -8.36
N SER A 184 5.92 13.20 -9.38
CA SER A 184 4.50 13.50 -9.62
C SER A 184 3.56 13.00 -8.51
N ARG A 185 3.98 11.99 -7.74
CA ARG A 185 3.27 11.47 -6.56
C ARG A 185 3.77 12.08 -5.24
N GLU A 186 4.66 13.08 -5.31
CA GLU A 186 5.25 13.78 -4.17
C GLU A 186 5.96 12.85 -3.16
N LEU A 187 6.47 11.72 -3.63
CA LEU A 187 7.19 10.75 -2.79
C LEU A 187 8.64 11.18 -2.57
N ILE A 188 9.21 11.85 -3.57
CA ILE A 188 10.53 12.47 -3.50
C ILE A 188 10.45 13.98 -3.74
N GLY A 189 11.48 14.67 -3.29
CA GLY A 189 11.62 16.11 -3.40
C GLY A 189 13.08 16.49 -3.48
N SER A 190 13.35 17.79 -3.37
CA SER A 190 14.71 18.31 -3.38
C SER A 190 15.02 19.01 -2.06
N THR A 191 16.23 18.81 -1.57
CA THR A 191 16.86 19.63 -0.52
C THR A 191 17.21 21.02 -1.07
N ALA A 192 17.64 21.93 -0.18
CA ALA A 192 18.05 23.28 -0.57
C ALA A 192 19.27 23.30 -1.52
N ASP A 193 20.16 22.31 -1.42
CA ASP A 193 21.31 22.11 -2.32
C ASP A 193 20.95 21.34 -3.61
N GLY A 194 19.66 21.09 -3.86
CA GLY A 194 19.15 20.51 -5.10
C GLY A 194 19.24 18.98 -5.19
N LYS A 195 19.68 18.29 -4.13
CA LYS A 195 19.72 16.82 -4.08
C LYS A 195 18.34 16.24 -3.87
N ARG A 196 18.05 15.13 -4.54
CA ARG A 196 16.81 14.37 -4.34
C ARG A 196 16.80 13.74 -2.95
N MET A 197 15.64 13.77 -2.29
CA MET A 197 15.41 13.12 -1.00
C MET A 197 14.01 12.51 -0.95
N ILE A 198 13.84 11.49 -0.09
CA ILE A 198 12.52 10.99 0.28
C ILE A 198 11.82 12.07 1.12
N ARG A 199 10.64 12.55 0.69
CA ARG A 199 9.93 13.65 1.39
C ARG A 199 9.30 13.21 2.70
N THR A 200 8.59 12.09 2.65
CA THR A 200 7.83 11.54 3.77
C THR A 200 8.09 10.04 3.81
N PRO A 201 9.08 9.59 4.60
CA PRO A 201 9.48 8.18 4.66
C PRO A 201 8.33 7.21 4.93
N GLU A 202 7.35 7.60 5.76
CA GLU A 202 6.18 6.77 6.07
C GLU A 202 5.28 6.57 4.85
N LEU A 203 5.03 7.65 4.11
CA LEU A 203 4.27 7.59 2.86
C LEU A 203 5.01 6.75 1.83
N PHE A 204 6.33 6.95 1.71
CA PHE A 204 7.18 6.22 0.78
C PHE A 204 7.16 4.71 1.06
N LEU A 205 7.35 4.32 2.34
CA LEU A 205 7.28 2.92 2.79
C LEU A 205 5.90 2.31 2.52
N ASN A 206 4.83 3.04 2.80
CA ASN A 206 3.46 2.56 2.58
C ASN A 206 3.11 2.40 1.10
N GLU A 207 3.52 3.33 0.24
CA GLU A 207 3.34 3.23 -1.22
C GLU A 207 4.16 2.08 -1.79
N TRP A 208 5.39 1.89 -1.30
CA TRP A 208 6.19 0.72 -1.63
C TRP A 208 5.45 -0.56 -1.23
N ALA A 209 5.14 -0.78 0.05
CA ALA A 209 4.51 -2.02 0.50
C ALA A 209 3.19 -2.34 -0.23
N SER A 210 2.38 -1.32 -0.52
CA SER A 210 1.14 -1.47 -1.28
C SER A 210 1.42 -1.88 -2.73
N GLY A 211 2.34 -1.19 -3.41
CA GLY A 211 2.73 -1.50 -4.78
C GLY A 211 3.47 -2.83 -4.90
N TYR A 212 4.21 -3.24 -3.87
CA TYR A 212 4.83 -4.55 -3.77
C TYR A 212 3.79 -5.64 -3.94
N ALA A 213 2.81 -5.67 -3.02
CA ALA A 213 1.80 -6.70 -2.95
C ALA A 213 0.91 -6.71 -4.21
N GLY A 214 0.49 -5.52 -4.67
CA GLY A 214 -0.47 -5.41 -5.76
C GLY A 214 0.13 -5.48 -7.17
N ARG A 215 1.43 -5.17 -7.36
CA ARG A 215 2.00 -4.97 -8.71
C ARG A 215 3.34 -5.67 -8.95
N LEU A 216 4.27 -5.60 -8.00
CA LEU A 216 5.59 -6.21 -8.20
C LEU A 216 5.56 -7.72 -7.91
N LYS A 217 5.15 -8.14 -6.71
CA LYS A 217 5.09 -9.55 -6.29
C LYS A 217 4.27 -10.44 -7.24
N PRO A 218 3.14 -10.00 -7.83
CA PRO A 218 2.40 -10.79 -8.81
C PRO A 218 3.17 -11.07 -10.11
N LYS A 219 4.17 -10.26 -10.45
CA LYS A 219 5.00 -10.42 -11.66
C LYS A 219 6.28 -11.22 -11.42
N LEU A 220 6.61 -11.53 -10.16
CA LEU A 220 7.75 -12.36 -9.81
C LEU A 220 7.41 -13.83 -10.02
N ARG A 221 8.41 -14.63 -10.42
CA ARG A 221 8.26 -16.10 -10.37
C ARG A 221 8.04 -16.49 -8.91
N LYS A 222 6.98 -17.23 -8.65
CA LYS A 222 6.63 -17.67 -7.30
C LYS A 222 5.90 -19.00 -7.32
N TYR A 223 6.15 -19.82 -6.32
CA TYR A 223 5.61 -21.16 -6.19
C TYR A 223 5.18 -21.41 -4.76
N ARG A 224 4.06 -22.11 -4.59
CA ARG A 224 3.61 -22.57 -3.26
C ARG A 224 3.69 -24.08 -3.15
N PHE A 225 4.12 -24.53 -1.98
CA PHE A 225 4.33 -25.93 -1.68
C PHE A 225 3.78 -26.33 -0.31
N ALA A 226 3.20 -27.52 -0.26
CA ALA A 226 2.92 -28.23 0.97
C ALA A 226 4.17 -28.95 1.45
N ILE A 227 4.30 -29.00 2.78
CA ILE A 227 5.33 -29.74 3.50
C ILE A 227 4.68 -30.43 4.71
N ASP A 228 5.14 -31.64 5.03
CA ASP A 228 4.62 -32.42 6.16
C ASP A 228 5.05 -31.80 7.49
N ASN A 229 6.34 -31.44 7.62
CA ASN A 229 6.90 -30.85 8.82
C ASN A 229 7.45 -29.44 8.54
N LEU A 230 6.73 -28.41 8.98
CA LEU A 230 7.16 -27.01 8.81
C LEU A 230 8.37 -26.68 9.68
N ASP A 231 8.48 -27.26 10.87
CA ASP A 231 9.58 -27.00 11.80
C ASP A 231 10.91 -27.51 11.23
N GLU A 232 10.89 -28.59 10.45
CA GLU A 232 12.06 -29.07 9.71
C GLU A 232 12.57 -28.02 8.70
N PHE A 233 11.66 -27.38 7.96
CA PHE A 233 12.00 -26.32 7.01
C PHE A 233 12.50 -25.05 7.70
N LEU A 234 11.95 -24.71 8.87
CA LEU A 234 12.40 -23.56 9.65
C LEU A 234 13.82 -23.73 10.22
N ASN A 235 14.33 -24.96 10.33
CA ASN A 235 15.71 -25.24 10.71
C ASN A 235 16.70 -25.12 9.53
N TRP A 236 16.21 -24.89 8.31
CA TRP A 236 17.05 -24.64 7.15
C TRP A 236 17.69 -23.25 7.21
N SER A 237 18.95 -23.17 6.77
CA SER A 237 19.69 -21.92 6.69
C SER A 237 19.79 -21.43 5.25
N PRO A 238 19.39 -20.18 4.95
CA PRO A 238 19.62 -19.57 3.66
C PRO A 238 21.11 -19.52 3.31
N GLY A 239 21.44 -19.81 2.04
CA GLY A 239 22.77 -19.58 1.49
C GLY A 239 22.99 -18.09 1.19
N PHE A 240 24.13 -17.54 1.62
CA PHE A 240 24.48 -16.14 1.36
C PHE A 240 24.45 -15.84 -0.15
N ARG A 241 23.83 -14.71 -0.52
CA ARG A 241 23.54 -14.28 -1.91
C ARG A 241 22.62 -15.19 -2.74
N LEU A 242 22.34 -16.40 -2.28
CA LEU A 242 21.48 -17.36 -3.00
C LEU A 242 20.04 -17.33 -2.50
N SER A 243 19.84 -17.01 -1.22
CA SER A 243 18.52 -17.05 -0.61
C SER A 243 18.45 -16.23 0.66
N ALA A 244 17.23 -15.84 1.04
CA ALA A 244 16.96 -15.10 2.27
C ALA A 244 15.56 -15.41 2.81
N TRP A 245 15.43 -15.43 4.13
CA TRP A 245 14.13 -15.53 4.80
C TRP A 245 13.32 -14.25 4.60
N GLY A 246 12.06 -14.40 4.19
CA GLY A 246 11.05 -13.34 4.12
C GLY A 246 9.91 -13.56 5.11
N GLY A 247 8.86 -12.75 5.02
CA GLY A 247 7.60 -12.94 5.75
C GLY A 247 7.76 -13.29 7.24
N GLU A 248 6.99 -14.30 7.70
CA GLU A 248 6.96 -14.69 9.11
C GLU A 248 8.28 -15.27 9.63
N PRO A 249 9.03 -16.14 8.91
CA PRO A 249 10.34 -16.60 9.36
C PRO A 249 11.32 -15.46 9.59
N ALA A 250 11.35 -14.47 8.70
CA ALA A 250 12.21 -13.29 8.86
C ALA A 250 11.80 -12.46 10.09
N ALA A 251 10.50 -12.26 10.27
CA ALA A 251 9.95 -11.55 11.42
C ALA A 251 10.24 -12.27 12.74
N MET A 252 10.17 -13.61 12.75
CA MET A 252 10.55 -14.45 13.90
C MET A 252 12.02 -14.24 14.25
N ILE A 253 12.92 -14.29 13.27
CA ILE A 253 14.37 -14.11 13.48
C ILE A 253 14.67 -12.74 14.07
N LEU A 254 14.00 -11.69 13.60
CA LEU A 254 14.25 -10.32 14.05
C LEU A 254 13.62 -9.96 15.39
N THR A 255 12.41 -10.46 15.65
CA THR A 255 11.60 -10.01 16.80
C THR A 255 11.43 -11.04 17.89
N GLY A 256 11.55 -12.34 17.58
CA GLY A 256 11.26 -13.44 18.49
C GLY A 256 9.78 -13.57 18.89
N HIS A 257 8.89 -12.73 18.38
CA HIS A 257 7.50 -12.60 18.87
C HIS A 257 6.45 -13.28 17.98
N LEU A 258 6.86 -13.94 16.90
CA LEU A 258 5.96 -14.58 15.94
C LEU A 258 6.39 -16.01 15.71
N LYS A 259 5.49 -16.98 15.96
CA LYS A 259 5.67 -18.37 15.52
C LYS A 259 5.17 -18.49 14.07
N PRO A 260 6.02 -18.83 13.09
CA PRO A 260 5.62 -18.93 11.70
C PRO A 260 4.54 -20.00 11.45
N GLN A 261 3.52 -19.63 10.69
CA GLN A 261 2.49 -20.51 10.14
C GLN A 261 2.61 -20.61 8.62
N GLU A 262 3.04 -19.52 7.97
CA GLU A 262 3.48 -19.50 6.58
C GLU A 262 4.99 -19.17 6.52
N CYS A 263 5.69 -19.74 5.55
CA CYS A 263 7.11 -19.48 5.33
C CYS A 263 7.32 -18.91 3.95
N THR A 264 7.89 -17.70 3.88
CA THR A 264 8.32 -17.09 2.63
C THR A 264 9.84 -17.15 2.56
N VAL A 265 10.37 -17.65 1.45
CA VAL A 265 11.80 -17.62 1.14
C VAL A 265 12.00 -16.99 -0.22
N TYR A 266 12.94 -16.05 -0.31
CA TYR A 266 13.38 -15.50 -1.58
C TYR A 266 14.63 -16.22 -2.03
N ILE A 267 14.68 -16.62 -3.30
CA ILE A 267 15.83 -17.32 -3.86
C ILE A 267 16.27 -16.67 -5.17
N ASP A 268 17.55 -16.77 -5.48
CA ASP A 268 18.04 -16.45 -6.81
C ASP A 268 17.54 -17.52 -7.80
N MET A 269 16.48 -17.20 -8.54
CA MET A 269 15.91 -18.09 -9.56
C MET A 269 16.64 -17.99 -10.91
N ASP A 270 17.70 -17.19 -11.00
CA ASP A 270 18.61 -17.22 -12.14
C ASP A 270 19.61 -18.39 -12.01
N ASP A 271 19.84 -18.89 -10.80
CA ASP A 271 20.47 -20.20 -10.56
C ASP A 271 19.46 -21.34 -10.86
N PRO A 272 19.70 -22.18 -11.88
CA PRO A 272 18.80 -23.27 -12.27
C PRO A 272 18.65 -24.36 -11.19
N HIS A 273 19.55 -24.42 -10.20
CA HIS A 273 19.52 -25.42 -9.14
C HIS A 273 18.79 -24.95 -7.87
N ALA A 274 18.74 -23.64 -7.60
CA ALA A 274 18.25 -23.08 -6.33
C ALA A 274 16.86 -23.61 -5.93
N LEU A 275 15.88 -23.54 -6.84
CA LEU A 275 14.53 -24.06 -6.56
C LEU A 275 14.51 -25.59 -6.43
N LYS A 276 15.20 -26.28 -7.35
CA LYS A 276 15.19 -27.74 -7.45
C LYS A 276 15.77 -28.39 -6.20
N ASP A 277 16.84 -27.83 -5.67
CA ASP A 277 17.55 -28.37 -4.51
C ASP A 277 16.73 -28.21 -3.23
N ILE A 278 16.06 -27.07 -3.04
CA ILE A 278 15.13 -26.87 -1.91
C ILE A 278 13.96 -27.87 -2.03
N VAL A 279 13.32 -27.95 -3.21
CA VAL A 279 12.18 -28.85 -3.42
C VAL A 279 12.56 -30.31 -3.17
N LYS A 280 13.73 -30.75 -3.64
CA LYS A 280 14.21 -32.12 -3.47
C LYS A 280 14.59 -32.42 -2.02
N SER A 281 15.28 -31.50 -1.35
CA SER A 281 15.77 -31.70 0.02
C SER A 281 14.63 -31.87 1.02
N PHE A 282 13.57 -31.08 0.87
CA PHE A 282 12.41 -31.11 1.77
C PHE A 282 11.20 -31.88 1.21
N ARG A 283 11.36 -32.55 0.06
CA ARG A 283 10.30 -33.31 -0.64
C ARG A 283 9.01 -32.48 -0.80
N LEU A 284 9.18 -31.20 -1.16
CA LEU A 284 8.08 -30.26 -1.29
C LEU A 284 7.11 -30.69 -2.39
N ARG A 285 5.81 -30.57 -2.12
CA ARG A 285 4.75 -30.90 -3.09
C ARG A 285 4.05 -29.62 -3.52
N ALA A 286 3.90 -29.39 -4.83
CA ALA A 286 3.22 -28.21 -5.32
C ALA A 286 1.78 -28.15 -4.76
N ASP A 287 1.43 -27.04 -4.12
CA ASP A 287 0.12 -26.83 -3.53
C ASP A 287 -0.17 -25.31 -3.50
N PRO A 288 -1.21 -24.82 -4.20
CA PRO A 288 -1.61 -23.41 -4.15
C PRO A 288 -1.95 -22.89 -2.74
N ARG A 289 -2.32 -23.78 -1.81
CA ARG A 289 -2.58 -23.49 -0.39
C ARG A 289 -1.44 -23.90 0.53
N GLY A 290 -0.30 -24.27 -0.07
CA GLY A 290 0.89 -24.67 0.63
C GLY A 290 1.41 -23.56 1.55
N ARG A 291 1.94 -23.98 2.70
CA ARG A 291 2.52 -23.10 3.72
C ARG A 291 3.90 -22.55 3.34
N ILE A 292 4.57 -23.13 2.34
CA ILE A 292 5.86 -22.65 1.85
C ILE A 292 5.63 -21.84 0.58
N GLU A 293 5.97 -20.57 0.58
CA GLU A 293 6.02 -19.71 -0.60
C GLU A 293 7.50 -19.43 -0.96
N ILE A 294 7.91 -19.89 -2.15
CA ILE A 294 9.24 -19.60 -2.71
C ILE A 294 9.06 -18.52 -3.76
N VAL A 295 9.75 -17.38 -3.59
CA VAL A 295 9.63 -16.19 -4.45
C VAL A 295 10.99 -15.87 -5.08
N GLU A 296 10.97 -15.38 -6.30
CA GLU A 296 12.16 -14.88 -6.97
C GLU A 296 12.75 -13.66 -6.26
N MET A 297 14.05 -13.71 -5.98
CA MET A 297 14.83 -12.58 -5.51
C MET A 297 14.93 -11.54 -6.63
N PHE A 298 14.38 -10.36 -6.40
CA PHE A 298 14.27 -9.31 -7.41
C PHE A 298 15.30 -8.18 -7.23
N TRP A 299 16.16 -8.28 -6.21
CA TRP A 299 17.21 -7.32 -5.89
C TRP A 299 18.60 -7.91 -6.11
N ASN A 300 19.63 -7.07 -5.98
CA ASN A 300 21.02 -7.51 -5.98
C ASN A 300 21.46 -7.74 -4.52
N PRO A 301 21.76 -8.98 -4.10
CA PRO A 301 22.05 -9.30 -2.70
C PRO A 301 23.35 -8.66 -2.18
N ASP A 302 24.27 -8.24 -3.04
CA ASP A 302 25.51 -7.58 -2.63
C ASP A 302 25.25 -6.24 -1.92
N HIS A 303 24.18 -5.54 -2.30
CA HIS A 303 23.78 -4.27 -1.67
C HIS A 303 22.91 -4.45 -0.42
N PHE A 304 22.63 -5.69 -0.03
CA PHE A 304 21.76 -6.04 1.09
C PHE A 304 22.39 -7.09 2.01
N ALA A 305 23.71 -7.21 1.99
CA ALA A 305 24.45 -8.21 2.75
C ALA A 305 24.18 -8.15 4.26
N ASP A 306 23.99 -6.94 4.81
CA ASP A 306 23.73 -6.71 6.23
C ASP A 306 22.37 -7.23 6.70
N SER A 307 21.45 -7.53 5.77
CA SER A 307 20.14 -8.11 6.11
C SER A 307 20.18 -9.63 6.28
N PHE A 308 21.25 -10.29 5.78
CA PHE A 308 21.38 -11.74 5.82
C PHE A 308 21.35 -12.27 7.28
N PRO A 309 20.62 -13.37 7.58
CA PRO A 309 19.99 -14.34 6.67
C PRO A 309 18.57 -13.97 6.22
N THR A 310 18.09 -12.77 6.51
CA THR A 310 16.76 -12.28 6.16
C THR A 310 16.78 -11.31 4.98
N VAL A 311 15.60 -11.01 4.46
CA VAL A 311 15.40 -9.84 3.59
C VAL A 311 15.43 -8.55 4.40
N PRO A 312 15.67 -7.37 3.80
CA PRO A 312 15.67 -6.11 4.56
C PRO A 312 14.32 -5.81 5.22
N LEU A 313 14.37 -5.03 6.30
CA LEU A 313 13.21 -4.70 7.14
C LEU A 313 11.98 -4.23 6.36
N HIS A 314 12.16 -3.39 5.35
CA HIS A 314 11.05 -2.84 4.55
C HIS A 314 10.39 -3.89 3.63
N LEU A 315 11.08 -4.98 3.28
CA LEU A 315 10.45 -6.13 2.59
C LEU A 315 9.76 -7.08 3.56
N ILE A 316 10.31 -7.27 4.77
CA ILE A 316 9.61 -7.99 5.84
C ILE A 316 8.29 -7.28 6.17
N TYR A 317 8.34 -5.95 6.36
CA TYR A 317 7.15 -5.12 6.52
C TYR A 317 6.13 -5.37 5.40
N ALA A 318 6.56 -5.34 4.14
CA ALA A 318 5.67 -5.49 3.00
C ALA A 318 5.07 -6.90 2.89
N ASP A 319 5.84 -7.95 3.19
CA ASP A 319 5.33 -9.34 3.22
C ASP A 319 4.29 -9.53 4.33
N LEU A 320 4.58 -9.05 5.54
CA LEU A 320 3.65 -9.18 6.67
C LEU A 320 2.35 -8.40 6.44
N MET A 321 2.44 -7.18 5.89
CA MET A 321 1.28 -6.37 5.54
C MET A 321 0.41 -6.99 4.44
N ALA A 322 1.00 -7.79 3.55
CA ALA A 322 0.28 -8.47 2.47
C ALA A 322 -0.47 -9.75 2.91
N SER A 323 -0.19 -10.26 4.11
CA SER A 323 -0.74 -11.54 4.58
C SER A 323 -2.21 -11.50 5.03
N HIS A 324 -2.78 -10.31 5.25
CA HIS A 324 -4.11 -10.11 5.84
C HIS A 324 -4.31 -10.71 7.25
N ASP A 325 -3.24 -11.23 7.90
CA ASP A 325 -3.28 -11.74 9.28
C ASP A 325 -3.02 -10.59 10.27
N SER A 326 -3.92 -10.41 11.24
CA SER A 326 -3.80 -9.41 12.30
C SER A 326 -2.50 -9.49 13.12
N ARG A 327 -1.96 -10.70 13.35
CA ARG A 327 -0.68 -10.93 14.05
C ARG A 327 0.48 -10.38 13.24
N ASN A 328 0.49 -10.68 11.94
CA ASN A 328 1.51 -10.22 11.01
C ASN A 328 1.46 -8.69 10.86
N ILE A 329 0.25 -8.11 10.74
CA ILE A 329 0.06 -6.65 10.68
C ILE A 329 0.56 -5.99 11.97
N ALA A 330 0.30 -6.58 13.14
CA ALA A 330 0.79 -6.04 14.41
C ALA A 330 2.33 -6.02 14.47
N VAL A 331 2.99 -7.11 14.07
CA VAL A 331 4.46 -7.18 14.00
C VAL A 331 5.02 -6.21 12.95
N ALA A 332 4.40 -6.11 11.77
CA ALA A 332 4.82 -5.18 10.73
C ALA A 332 4.85 -3.73 11.22
N ARG A 333 3.84 -3.31 11.99
CA ARG A 333 3.78 -1.97 12.57
C ARG A 333 4.91 -1.69 13.56
N GLN A 334 5.40 -2.70 14.27
CA GLN A 334 6.54 -2.55 15.18
C GLN A 334 7.86 -2.31 14.43
N LEU A 335 7.96 -2.72 13.15
CA LEU A 335 9.15 -2.51 12.32
C LEU A 335 9.25 -1.08 11.78
N VAL A 336 8.13 -0.35 11.70
CA VAL A 336 8.07 0.98 11.06
C VAL A 336 9.09 1.95 11.66
N PRO A 337 9.17 2.18 12.99
CA PRO A 337 10.11 3.14 13.55
C PRO A 337 11.57 2.87 13.14
N GLY A 338 12.00 1.61 13.12
CA GLY A 338 13.36 1.24 12.71
C GLY A 338 13.64 1.52 11.24
N ILE A 339 12.66 1.26 10.35
CA ILE A 339 12.78 1.56 8.92
C ILE A 339 12.87 3.08 8.68
N ILE A 340 12.02 3.85 9.35
CA ILE A 340 11.98 5.31 9.20
C ILE A 340 13.26 5.95 9.76
N GLN A 341 13.73 5.48 10.92
CA GLN A 341 14.99 5.94 11.50
C GLN A 341 16.17 5.68 10.57
N HIS A 342 16.25 4.49 9.96
CA HIS A 342 17.29 4.14 8.97
C HIS A 342 17.32 5.10 7.78
N VAL A 343 16.15 5.45 7.24
CA VAL A 343 16.02 6.42 6.14
C VAL A 343 16.54 7.79 6.58
N HIS A 344 16.23 8.23 7.80
CA HIS A 344 16.70 9.51 8.31
C HIS A 344 18.21 9.54 8.56
N ASP A 345 18.77 8.48 9.17
CA ASP A 345 20.20 8.44 9.52
C ASP A 345 21.10 8.42 8.28
N THR A 346 20.64 7.82 7.18
CA THR A 346 21.40 7.73 5.93
C THR A 346 21.26 8.99 5.05
N THR A 347 20.43 9.96 5.45
CA THR A 347 20.23 11.23 4.71
C THR A 347 20.90 12.45 5.35
N ARG A 348 21.43 12.30 6.57
CA ARG A 348 22.27 13.31 7.24
C ARG A 348 23.72 13.16 6.80
#